data_AF-A0A6P7H4W9-F1
#
_entry.id   AF-A0A6P7H4W9-F1
#
_cell.length_a   1.000
_cell.length_b   1.000
_cell.length_c   1.000
_cell.angle_alpha   90.00
_cell.angle_beta   90.00
_cell.angle_gamma   90.00
#
_symmetry.space_group_name_H-M   'P 1'
#
loop_
_entity.id
_entity.type
_entity.pdbx_description
1 polymer ?
#
loop_
_entity_poly.entity_id
_entity_poly.type
_entity_poly.pdbx_seq_one_letter_code
_entity_poly.pdbx_strand_id
1 'polypeptide(L)'
;MLSCLKHLNYVGRYRILVTFLTLWLLVIVLSAFPILNSNINYSDNKLAERLTRALSDLDALRKQNEEIQEIFRDISVNNLNAEQKEAIENFQMRLTKAERSFDKRKLDHINPKEEPNSQYELLKRRIFSNTKELFYFLNSALQDLQKKSGEVAPEMLDSVNYLINIGNEHKRSLLYDIDQLAEVDGYSAWRQKESAALSSLVQDRFNYLQNPADCDSARKLVCNLNKGCGYGCQLHHVVYCFMVAYGTKRTLILKSKGWR
;
A
#
# COMPACT_ATOMS: atom_id res chain seq x y z
N MET A 1 -75.46 14.64 -30.48
CA MET A 1 -75.18 13.31 -29.89
C MET A 1 -73.69 12.99 -29.67
N LEU A 2 -72.72 13.75 -30.22
CA LEU A 2 -71.29 13.44 -30.09
C LEU A 2 -70.59 13.97 -28.81
N SER A 3 -71.13 14.99 -28.12
CA SER A 3 -70.47 15.55 -26.91
C SER A 3 -70.70 14.75 -25.62
N CYS A 4 -71.83 14.06 -25.47
CA CYS A 4 -72.09 13.26 -24.26
C CYS A 4 -71.21 11.99 -24.19
N LEU A 5 -70.87 11.38 -25.35
CA LEU A 5 -70.02 10.19 -25.39
C LEU A 5 -68.56 10.46 -25.01
N LYS A 6 -68.02 11.65 -25.31
CA LYS A 6 -66.66 12.03 -24.91
C LYS A 6 -66.53 12.28 -23.40
N HIS A 7 -67.57 12.83 -22.77
CA HIS A 7 -67.57 13.09 -21.33
C HIS A 7 -67.66 11.80 -20.50
N LEU A 8 -68.42 10.79 -20.96
CA LEU A 8 -68.50 9.48 -20.29
C LEU A 8 -67.15 8.73 -20.30
N ASN A 9 -66.42 8.77 -21.43
CA ASN A 9 -65.11 8.13 -21.55
C ASN A 9 -64.00 8.82 -20.74
N TYR A 10 -64.09 10.13 -20.53
CA TYR A 10 -63.13 10.89 -19.70
C TYR A 10 -63.28 10.56 -18.21
N VAL A 11 -64.52 10.47 -17.72
CA VAL A 11 -64.82 10.08 -16.33
C VAL A 11 -64.39 8.63 -16.05
N GLY A 12 -64.56 7.72 -17.01
CA GLY A 12 -64.07 6.33 -16.91
C GLY A 12 -62.54 6.24 -16.85
N ARG A 13 -61.83 6.99 -17.71
CA ARG A 13 -60.36 7.03 -17.71
C ARG A 13 -59.78 7.63 -16.43
N TYR A 14 -60.38 8.71 -15.91
CA TYR A 14 -59.93 9.32 -14.66
C TYR A 14 -60.11 8.38 -13.46
N ARG A 15 -61.23 7.64 -13.41
CA ARG A 15 -61.47 6.64 -12.35
C ARG A 15 -60.42 5.52 -12.36
N ILE A 16 -60.05 5.02 -13.54
CA ILE A 16 -59.00 3.99 -13.67
C ILE A 16 -57.64 4.54 -13.23
N LEU A 17 -57.32 5.78 -13.61
CA LEU A 17 -56.06 6.43 -13.25
C LEU A 17 -55.95 6.63 -11.73
N VAL A 18 -57.04 7.08 -11.09
CA VAL A 18 -57.11 7.22 -9.63
C VAL A 18 -56.96 5.87 -8.93
N THR A 19 -57.60 4.80 -9.42
CA THR A 19 -57.45 3.46 -8.83
C THR A 19 -56.03 2.91 -8.95
N PHE A 20 -55.33 3.23 -10.04
CA PHE A 20 -53.94 2.80 -10.22
C PHE A 20 -53.00 3.57 -9.28
N LEU A 21 -53.24 4.87 -9.10
CA LEU A 21 -52.46 5.75 -8.24
C LEU A 21 -52.63 5.39 -6.76
N THR A 22 -53.85 5.05 -6.33
CA THR A 22 -54.09 4.57 -4.95
C THR A 22 -53.47 3.20 -4.69
N LEU A 23 -53.55 2.28 -5.65
CA LEU A 23 -52.92 0.97 -5.54
C LEU A 23 -51.38 1.08 -5.51
N TRP A 24 -50.80 1.99 -6.30
CA TRP A 24 -49.36 2.28 -6.28
C TRP A 24 -48.90 2.88 -4.95
N LEU A 25 -49.66 3.83 -4.39
CA LEU A 25 -49.39 4.39 -3.06
C LEU A 25 -49.46 3.32 -1.96
N LEU A 26 -50.40 2.39 -2.05
CA LEU A 26 -50.58 1.31 -1.08
C LEU A 26 -49.39 0.33 -1.12
N VAL A 27 -48.88 0.00 -2.30
CA VAL A 27 -47.64 -0.80 -2.46
C VAL A 27 -46.44 -0.09 -1.85
N ILE A 28 -46.29 1.22 -2.08
CA ILE A 28 -45.21 2.00 -1.48
C ILE A 28 -45.28 1.96 0.05
N VAL A 29 -46.45 2.21 0.63
CA VAL A 29 -46.64 2.19 2.08
C VAL A 29 -46.35 0.80 2.67
N LEU A 30 -46.82 -0.27 2.02
CA LEU A 30 -46.55 -1.66 2.47
C LEU A 30 -45.08 -2.06 2.34
N SER A 31 -44.36 -1.53 1.35
CA SER A 31 -42.92 -1.80 1.16
C SER A 31 -42.02 -0.97 2.10
N ALA A 32 -42.46 0.22 2.50
CA ALA A 32 -41.74 1.10 3.42
C ALA A 32 -41.96 0.77 4.90
N PHE A 33 -43.10 0.15 5.25
CA PHE A 33 -43.43 -0.22 6.64
C PHE A 33 -42.46 -1.21 7.29
N PRO A 34 -41.94 -2.26 6.60
CA PRO A 34 -40.91 -3.15 7.13
C PRO A 34 -39.56 -2.46 7.35
N ILE A 35 -39.25 -1.41 6.58
CA ILE A 35 -38.00 -0.65 6.66
C ILE A 35 -38.04 0.32 7.85
N LEU A 36 -39.20 0.87 8.21
CA LEU A 36 -39.36 1.70 9.40
C LEU A 36 -39.42 0.89 10.71
N ASN A 37 -39.86 -0.37 10.66
CA ASN A 37 -40.10 -1.19 11.86
C ASN A 37 -39.05 -2.29 12.10
N SER A 38 -38.01 -2.37 11.26
CA SER A 38 -36.84 -3.19 11.55
C SER A 38 -36.03 -2.55 12.69
N ASN A 39 -36.42 -2.88 13.92
CA ASN A 39 -35.59 -2.72 15.11
C ASN A 39 -34.32 -3.59 14.94
N ILE A 40 -33.30 -3.03 14.30
CA ILE A 40 -31.92 -3.52 14.37
C ILE A 40 -31.42 -3.12 15.76
N ASN A 41 -31.60 -3.99 16.76
CA ASN A 41 -31.29 -3.62 18.14
C ASN A 41 -30.51 -4.72 18.90
N TYR A 42 -29.55 -5.38 18.24
CA TYR A 42 -28.68 -6.36 18.92
C TYR A 42 -27.16 -6.28 18.60
N SER A 43 -26.71 -5.41 17.69
CA SER A 43 -25.25 -5.23 17.44
C SER A 43 -24.75 -3.78 17.42
N ASP A 44 -25.64 -2.80 17.27
CA ASP A 44 -25.24 -1.40 17.12
C ASP A 44 -24.72 -0.78 18.41
N ASN A 45 -25.24 -1.15 19.59
CA ASN A 45 -24.76 -0.59 20.85
C ASN A 45 -23.28 -0.91 21.09
N LYS A 46 -22.82 -2.12 20.77
CA LYS A 46 -21.42 -2.53 20.96
C LYS A 46 -20.50 -1.94 19.89
N LEU A 47 -20.99 -1.77 18.66
CA LEU A 47 -20.22 -1.16 17.57
C LEU A 47 -20.13 0.36 17.75
N ALA A 48 -21.22 1.02 18.13
CA ALA A 48 -21.28 2.43 18.48
C ALA A 48 -20.42 2.74 19.72
N GLU A 49 -20.43 1.87 20.74
CA GLU A 49 -19.57 2.00 21.92
C GLU A 49 -18.07 1.83 21.57
N ARG A 50 -17.72 0.95 20.63
CA ARG A 50 -16.34 0.82 20.15
C ARG A 50 -15.91 2.01 19.28
N LEU A 51 -16.82 2.51 18.44
CA LEU A 51 -16.55 3.67 17.59
C LEU A 51 -16.38 4.93 18.44
N THR A 52 -17.24 5.13 19.44
CA THR A 52 -17.14 6.26 20.37
C THR A 52 -15.88 6.18 21.23
N ARG A 53 -15.46 5.00 21.69
CA ARG A 53 -14.15 4.81 22.34
C ARG A 53 -12.98 5.12 21.41
N ALA A 54 -13.01 4.64 20.17
CA ALA A 54 -11.95 4.90 19.20
C ALA A 54 -11.85 6.39 18.84
N LEU A 55 -12.99 7.08 18.76
CA LEU A 55 -13.05 8.53 18.55
C LEU A 55 -12.55 9.32 19.77
N SER A 56 -12.92 8.90 20.98
CA SER A 56 -12.40 9.54 22.21
C SER A 56 -10.90 9.35 22.37
N ASP A 57 -10.38 8.17 22.00
CA ASP A 57 -8.93 7.91 22.02
C ASP A 57 -8.21 8.74 20.96
N LEU A 58 -8.81 8.92 19.77
CA LEU A 58 -8.28 9.81 18.74
C LEU A 58 -8.24 11.27 19.18
N ASP A 59 -9.30 11.77 19.81
CA ASP A 59 -9.33 13.13 20.35
C ASP A 59 -8.32 13.31 21.48
N ALA A 60 -8.16 12.31 22.36
CA ALA A 60 -7.14 12.33 23.40
C ALA A 60 -5.72 12.37 22.81
N LEU A 61 -5.44 11.56 21.79
CA LEU A 61 -4.14 11.54 21.09
C LEU A 61 -3.89 12.84 20.32
N ARG A 62 -4.92 13.41 19.69
CA ARG A 62 -4.83 14.69 18.99
C ARG A 62 -4.53 15.82 19.97
N LYS A 63 -5.22 15.84 21.11
CA LYS A 63 -4.97 16.81 22.18
C LYS A 63 -3.55 16.69 22.74
N GLN A 64 -3.06 15.47 22.94
CA GLN A 64 -1.67 15.23 23.34
C GLN A 64 -0.68 15.74 22.29
N ASN A 65 -0.95 15.55 20.99
CA ASN A 65 -0.10 16.09 19.93
C ASN A 65 -0.12 17.62 19.88
N GLU A 66 -1.28 18.25 20.05
CA GLU A 66 -1.41 19.72 20.08
C GLU A 66 -0.70 20.31 21.31
N GLU A 67 -0.84 19.70 22.49
CA GLU A 67 -0.10 20.09 23.71
C GLU A 67 1.41 19.94 23.52
N ILE A 68 1.88 18.85 22.90
CA ILE A 68 3.30 18.66 22.58
C ILE A 68 3.79 19.73 21.59
N GLN A 69 3.02 20.04 20.55
CA GLN A 69 3.37 21.08 19.58
C GLN A 69 3.40 22.47 20.19
N GLU A 70 2.49 22.77 21.13
CA GLU A 70 2.47 24.03 21.87
C GLU A 70 3.72 24.15 22.76
N ILE A 71 4.10 23.09 23.47
CA ILE A 71 5.35 23.04 24.26
C ILE A 71 6.57 23.27 23.34
N PHE A 72 6.62 22.65 22.15
CA PHE A 72 7.69 22.90 21.19
C PHE A 72 7.71 24.35 20.68
N ARG A 73 6.54 24.96 20.49
CA ARG A 73 6.43 26.34 20.02
C ARG A 73 6.89 27.33 21.09
N ASP A 74 6.53 27.10 22.36
CA ASP A 74 6.94 27.93 23.49
C ASP A 74 8.47 27.86 23.73
N ILE A 75 9.05 26.66 23.55
CA ILE A 75 10.50 26.44 23.59
C ILE A 75 11.21 27.10 22.39
N SER A 76 10.60 27.09 21.19
CA SER A 76 11.18 27.69 19.98
C SER A 76 11.17 29.23 19.96
N VAL A 77 10.28 29.88 20.71
CA VAL A 77 10.10 31.35 20.66
C VAL A 77 11.07 32.08 21.60
N ASN A 78 11.65 31.38 22.59
CA ASN A 78 12.67 31.92 23.47
C ASN A 78 14.06 31.43 23.03
N ASN A 79 15.01 32.34 22.81
CA ASN A 79 16.40 32.00 22.48
C ASN A 79 16.94 30.98 23.50
N LEU A 80 17.21 29.76 23.02
CA LEU A 80 17.51 28.62 23.88
C LEU A 80 18.90 28.73 24.52
N ASN A 81 18.93 28.65 25.85
CA ASN A 81 20.17 28.55 26.62
C ASN A 81 20.71 27.10 26.59
N ALA A 82 22.01 26.92 26.86
CA ALA A 82 22.68 25.62 26.77
C ALA A 82 22.02 24.49 27.61
N GLU A 83 21.44 24.84 28.76
CA GLU A 83 20.75 23.92 29.66
C GLU A 83 19.41 23.41 29.08
N GLN A 84 18.70 24.26 28.34
CA GLN A 84 17.45 23.87 27.67
C GLN A 84 17.71 22.92 26.49
N LYS A 85 18.85 23.07 25.81
CA LYS A 85 19.28 22.16 24.75
C LYS A 85 19.53 20.75 25.29
N GLU A 86 20.19 20.62 26.43
CA GLU A 86 20.42 19.34 27.09
C GLU A 86 19.11 18.70 27.56
N ALA A 87 18.18 19.49 28.11
CA ALA A 87 16.86 19.00 28.47
C ALA A 87 16.10 18.46 27.24
N ILE A 88 16.15 19.16 26.10
CA ILE A 88 15.53 18.71 24.84
C ILE A 88 16.16 17.42 24.34
N GLU A 89 17.49 17.28 24.37
CA GLU A 89 18.19 16.06 23.95
C GLU A 89 17.84 14.86 24.86
N ASN A 90 17.76 15.08 26.17
CA ASN A 90 17.34 14.06 27.13
C ASN A 90 15.86 13.66 26.93
N PHE A 91 14.98 14.63 26.68
CA PHE A 91 13.59 14.37 26.35
C PHE A 91 13.42 13.64 25.01
N GLN A 92 14.15 14.02 23.96
CA GLN A 92 14.16 13.31 22.68
C GLN A 92 14.62 11.85 22.85
N MET A 93 15.65 11.62 23.67
CA MET A 93 16.13 10.28 24.01
C MET A 93 15.06 9.48 24.76
N ARG A 94 14.32 10.12 25.68
CA ARG A 94 13.20 9.49 26.39
C ARG A 94 12.03 9.17 25.46
N LEU A 95 11.72 10.04 24.50
CA LEU A 95 10.69 9.79 23.49
C LEU A 95 11.06 8.62 22.58
N THR A 96 12.28 8.57 22.05
CA THR A 96 12.75 7.41 21.26
C THR A 96 12.76 6.12 22.07
N LYS A 97 13.08 6.20 23.37
CA LYS A 97 13.00 5.03 24.26
C LYS A 97 11.56 4.60 24.51
N ALA A 98 10.63 5.55 24.68
CA ALA A 98 9.21 5.29 24.89
C ALA A 98 8.54 4.71 23.64
N GLU A 99 8.84 5.24 22.45
CA GLU A 99 8.41 4.72 21.15
C GLU A 99 8.85 3.26 20.98
N ARG A 100 10.14 2.96 21.18
CA ARG A 100 10.67 1.58 21.19
C ARG A 100 9.99 0.68 22.23
N SER A 101 9.58 1.24 23.37
CA SER A 101 8.91 0.50 24.45
C SER A 101 7.42 0.27 24.18
N PHE A 102 6.82 1.07 23.30
CA PHE A 102 5.42 0.94 22.88
C PHE A 102 5.32 -0.09 21.75
N ASP A 103 6.24 -0.07 20.78
CA ASP A 103 6.40 -1.13 19.76
C ASP A 103 6.60 -2.51 20.40
N LYS A 104 7.45 -2.57 21.44
CA LYS A 104 7.76 -3.83 22.14
C LYS A 104 6.61 -4.40 22.97
N ARG A 105 5.59 -3.59 23.31
CA ARG A 105 4.43 -4.01 24.10
C ARG A 105 3.23 -4.43 23.27
N LYS A 106 3.19 -4.09 21.97
CA LYS A 106 2.10 -4.48 21.05
C LYS A 106 2.35 -5.83 20.37
N LEU A 107 3.59 -6.32 20.39
CA LEU A 107 3.90 -7.70 20.02
C LEU A 107 3.72 -8.62 21.24
N ASP A 108 2.66 -9.41 21.25
CA ASP A 108 2.73 -10.76 21.83
C ASP A 108 4.06 -11.39 21.39
N HIS A 109 4.78 -12.02 22.32
CA HIS A 109 6.16 -12.49 22.13
C HIS A 109 6.32 -13.38 20.88
N ILE A 110 6.67 -12.79 19.74
CA ILE A 110 7.11 -13.52 18.56
C ILE A 110 8.50 -14.04 18.88
N ASN A 111 8.57 -15.31 19.23
CA ASN A 111 9.84 -15.97 19.48
C ASN A 111 10.64 -16.01 18.18
N PRO A 112 11.88 -15.49 18.16
CA PRO A 112 12.72 -15.53 16.98
C PRO A 112 12.99 -17.00 16.62
N LYS A 113 12.76 -17.34 15.36
CA LYS A 113 13.01 -18.66 14.80
C LYS A 113 14.32 -18.65 14.02
N GLU A 114 15.04 -19.76 14.09
CA GLU A 114 16.38 -19.86 13.52
C GLU A 114 16.38 -19.91 11.99
N GLU A 115 15.62 -20.81 11.37
CA GLU A 115 15.57 -20.93 9.90
C GLU A 115 14.20 -21.45 9.47
N PRO A 116 13.54 -20.80 8.48
CA PRO A 116 12.34 -21.35 7.88
C PRO A 116 12.69 -22.46 6.89
N ASN A 117 11.76 -23.40 6.71
CA ASN A 117 11.82 -24.30 5.57
C ASN A 117 11.90 -23.49 4.26
N SER A 118 12.78 -23.88 3.33
CA SER A 118 12.89 -23.22 2.01
C SER A 118 11.54 -23.07 1.28
N GLN A 119 10.67 -24.07 1.38
CA GLN A 119 9.33 -24.03 0.79
C GLN A 119 8.45 -22.94 1.41
N TYR A 120 8.63 -22.63 2.69
CA TYR A 120 7.89 -21.57 3.36
C TYR A 120 8.23 -20.20 2.77
N GLU A 121 9.52 -19.86 2.66
CA GLU A 121 9.97 -18.59 2.08
C GLU A 121 9.61 -18.48 0.58
N LEU A 122 9.75 -19.59 -0.16
CA LEU A 122 9.34 -19.64 -1.57
C LEU A 122 7.83 -19.41 -1.73
N LEU A 123 7.01 -20.05 -0.89
CA LEU A 123 5.56 -19.88 -0.93
C LEU A 123 5.16 -18.46 -0.56
N LYS A 124 5.76 -17.86 0.47
CA LYS A 124 5.51 -16.47 0.87
C LYS A 124 5.78 -15.50 -0.28
N ARG A 125 6.97 -15.61 -0.91
CA ARG A 125 7.33 -14.78 -2.07
C ARG A 125 6.41 -15.02 -3.27
N ARG A 126 6.01 -16.28 -3.48
CA ARG A 126 5.06 -16.66 -4.55
C ARG A 126 3.67 -16.08 -4.31
N ILE A 127 3.16 -16.09 -3.07
CA ILE A 127 1.87 -15.47 -2.73
C ILE A 127 1.93 -13.97 -3.03
N PHE A 128 2.99 -13.27 -2.58
CA PHE A 128 3.18 -11.85 -2.91
C PHE A 128 3.20 -11.58 -4.42
N SER A 129 3.98 -12.36 -5.17
CA SER A 129 4.08 -12.21 -6.63
C SER A 129 2.76 -12.52 -7.33
N ASN A 130 2.10 -13.64 -7.00
CA ASN A 130 0.86 -14.06 -7.63
C ASN A 130 -0.28 -13.08 -7.34
N THR A 131 -0.32 -12.50 -6.13
CA THR A 131 -1.27 -11.43 -5.81
C THR A 131 -1.04 -10.24 -6.74
N LYS A 132 0.22 -9.79 -6.93
CA LYS A 132 0.50 -8.70 -7.87
C LYS A 132 0.07 -9.04 -9.30
N GLU A 133 0.40 -10.23 -9.79
CA GLU A 133 0.05 -10.67 -11.15
C GLU A 133 -1.46 -10.77 -11.37
N LEU A 134 -2.20 -11.29 -10.38
CA LEU A 134 -3.67 -11.33 -10.43
C LEU A 134 -4.23 -9.91 -10.63
N PHE A 135 -3.74 -8.93 -9.86
CA PHE A 135 -4.20 -7.56 -10.01
C PHE A 135 -3.73 -6.89 -11.29
N TYR A 136 -2.54 -7.22 -11.82
CA TYR A 136 -2.12 -6.72 -13.13
C TYR A 136 -3.04 -7.24 -14.24
N PHE A 137 -3.37 -8.53 -14.22
CA PHE A 137 -4.32 -9.13 -15.16
C PHE A 137 -5.71 -8.47 -15.06
N LEU A 138 -6.27 -8.38 -13.85
CA LEU A 138 -7.58 -7.74 -13.64
C LEU A 138 -7.57 -6.27 -14.07
N ASN A 139 -6.53 -5.52 -13.72
CA ASN A 139 -6.42 -4.12 -14.09
C ASN A 139 -6.31 -3.94 -15.61
N SER A 140 -5.57 -4.78 -16.33
CA SER A 140 -5.54 -4.73 -17.80
C SER A 140 -6.91 -4.95 -18.42
N ALA A 141 -7.66 -5.95 -17.94
CA ALA A 141 -9.00 -6.23 -18.44
C ALA A 141 -9.99 -5.09 -18.15
N LEU A 142 -9.93 -4.52 -16.93
CA LEU A 142 -10.76 -3.39 -16.55
C LEU A 142 -10.42 -2.11 -17.33
N GLN A 143 -9.15 -1.86 -17.64
CA GLN A 143 -8.75 -0.74 -18.50
C GLN A 143 -9.26 -0.90 -19.94
N ASP A 144 -9.28 -2.12 -20.48
CA ASP A 144 -9.86 -2.37 -21.79
C ASP A 144 -11.39 -2.19 -21.79
N LEU A 145 -12.07 -2.59 -20.70
CA LEU A 145 -13.49 -2.32 -20.51
C LEU A 145 -13.78 -0.82 -20.38
N GLN A 146 -12.95 -0.08 -19.64
CA GLN A 146 -13.06 1.36 -19.46
C GLN A 146 -13.03 2.10 -20.81
N LYS A 147 -12.07 1.75 -21.69
CA LYS A 147 -11.96 2.32 -23.04
C LYS A 147 -13.21 2.05 -23.87
N LYS A 148 -13.67 0.79 -23.90
CA LYS A 148 -14.88 0.39 -24.64
C LYS A 148 -16.15 1.03 -24.10
N SER A 149 -16.30 1.15 -22.78
CA SER A 149 -17.45 1.82 -22.17
C SER A 149 -17.47 3.32 -22.48
N GLY A 150 -16.30 3.97 -22.56
CA GLY A 150 -16.22 5.37 -22.96
C GLY A 150 -16.75 5.64 -24.37
N GLU A 151 -16.64 4.66 -25.27
CA GLU A 151 -17.14 4.74 -26.65
C GLU A 151 -18.61 4.32 -26.79
N VAL A 152 -19.03 3.25 -26.09
CA VAL A 152 -20.32 2.58 -26.32
C VAL A 152 -21.38 2.87 -25.26
N ALA A 153 -21.00 3.07 -24.00
CA ALA A 153 -21.91 3.21 -22.86
C ALA A 153 -21.30 4.13 -21.78
N PRO A 154 -21.27 5.46 -22.02
CA PRO A 154 -20.55 6.41 -21.15
C PRO A 154 -21.09 6.46 -19.71
N GLU A 155 -22.35 6.09 -19.50
CA GLU A 155 -22.97 5.93 -18.17
C GLU A 155 -22.32 4.83 -17.30
N MET A 156 -21.66 3.84 -17.91
CA MET A 156 -20.96 2.77 -17.16
C MET A 156 -19.54 3.16 -16.76
N LEU A 157 -18.99 4.25 -17.31
CA LEU A 157 -17.60 4.66 -17.12
C LEU A 157 -17.27 4.88 -15.64
N ASP A 158 -18.17 5.54 -14.90
CA ASP A 158 -18.00 5.81 -13.47
C ASP A 158 -17.98 4.52 -12.65
N SER A 159 -18.82 3.55 -13.01
CA SER A 159 -18.85 2.24 -12.35
C SER A 159 -17.56 1.46 -12.59
N VAL A 160 -17.01 1.49 -13.81
CA VAL A 160 -15.73 0.84 -14.13
C VAL A 160 -14.57 1.52 -13.39
N ASN A 161 -14.54 2.86 -13.36
CA ASN A 161 -13.54 3.63 -12.61
C ASN A 161 -13.60 3.32 -11.12
N TYR A 162 -14.81 3.25 -10.55
CA TYR A 162 -15.03 2.87 -9.17
C TYR A 162 -14.46 1.46 -8.88
N LEU A 163 -14.74 0.47 -9.75
CA LEU A 163 -14.21 -0.88 -9.60
C LEU A 163 -12.67 -0.93 -9.67
N ILE A 164 -12.04 -0.17 -10.57
CA ILE A 164 -10.57 -0.07 -10.65
C ILE A 164 -10.01 0.50 -9.34
N ASN A 165 -10.62 1.57 -8.81
CA ASN A 165 -10.16 2.20 -7.58
C ASN A 165 -10.28 1.27 -6.37
N ILE A 166 -11.44 0.65 -6.18
CA ILE A 166 -11.66 -0.31 -5.10
C ILE A 166 -10.73 -1.53 -5.23
N GLY A 167 -10.52 -2.03 -6.45
CA GLY A 167 -9.56 -3.10 -6.72
C GLY A 167 -8.13 -2.72 -6.31
N ASN A 168 -7.71 -1.48 -6.57
CA ASN A 168 -6.40 -0.98 -6.16
C ASN A 168 -6.27 -0.85 -4.64
N GLU A 169 -7.31 -0.41 -3.93
CA GLU A 169 -7.28 -0.35 -2.47
C GLU A 169 -7.21 -1.74 -1.84
N HIS A 170 -8.01 -2.70 -2.31
CA HIS A 170 -7.92 -4.09 -1.84
C HIS A 170 -6.58 -4.73 -2.14
N LYS A 171 -5.99 -4.46 -3.30
CA LYS A 171 -4.62 -4.87 -3.62
C LYS A 171 -3.63 -4.36 -2.58
N ARG A 172 -3.68 -3.06 -2.25
CA ARG A 172 -2.75 -2.46 -1.29
C ARG A 172 -2.92 -3.06 0.10
N SER A 173 -4.16 -3.22 0.56
CA SER A 173 -4.47 -3.85 1.84
C SER A 173 -3.92 -5.27 1.91
N LEU A 174 -4.15 -6.10 0.88
CA LEU A 174 -3.68 -7.48 0.86
C LEU A 174 -2.15 -7.57 0.79
N LEU A 175 -1.50 -6.73 -0.01
CA LEU A 175 -0.04 -6.69 -0.06
C LEU A 175 0.56 -6.23 1.26
N TYR A 176 -0.10 -5.31 1.97
CA TYR A 176 0.28 -4.91 3.32
C TYR A 176 0.18 -6.08 4.31
N ASP A 177 -0.92 -6.83 4.31
CA ASP A 177 -1.06 -8.00 5.18
C ASP A 177 0.00 -9.08 4.91
N ILE A 178 0.36 -9.28 3.64
CA ILE A 178 1.44 -10.20 3.23
C ILE A 178 2.81 -9.71 3.72
N ASP A 179 3.05 -8.40 3.73
CA ASP A 179 4.28 -7.81 4.24
C ASP A 179 4.35 -7.93 5.77
N GLN A 180 3.25 -7.62 6.46
CA GLN A 180 3.10 -7.79 7.91
C GLN A 180 3.29 -9.25 8.34
N LEU A 181 2.85 -10.22 7.52
CA LEU A 181 3.11 -11.64 7.77
C LEU A 181 4.60 -11.93 7.96
N ALA A 182 5.46 -11.26 7.19
CA ALA A 182 6.89 -11.44 7.30
C ALA A 182 7.42 -10.96 8.67
N GLU A 183 6.83 -9.91 9.24
CA GLU A 183 7.23 -9.39 10.54
C GLU A 183 6.73 -10.25 11.70
N VAL A 184 5.56 -10.88 11.54
CA VAL A 184 4.95 -11.68 12.61
C VAL A 184 5.29 -13.16 12.60
N ASP A 185 5.88 -13.68 11.52
CA ASP A 185 6.19 -15.10 11.37
C ASP A 185 7.38 -15.61 12.22
N GLY A 186 8.17 -14.68 12.77
CA GLY A 186 9.32 -14.93 13.62
C GLY A 186 10.63 -15.17 12.88
N TYR A 187 10.68 -15.05 11.56
CA TYR A 187 11.87 -15.28 10.75
C TYR A 187 12.61 -13.98 10.35
N SER A 188 12.20 -12.81 10.85
CA SER A 188 12.80 -11.51 10.49
C SER A 188 14.31 -11.44 10.77
N ALA A 189 14.73 -11.86 11.97
CA ALA A 189 16.15 -11.89 12.35
C ALA A 189 16.97 -12.82 11.45
N TRP A 190 16.43 -14.00 11.12
CA TRP A 190 17.07 -14.91 10.16
C TRP A 190 17.16 -14.30 8.77
N ARG A 191 16.08 -13.69 8.25
CA ARG A 191 16.07 -13.04 6.93
C ARG A 191 17.15 -11.97 6.81
N GLN A 192 17.34 -11.17 7.87
CA GLN A 192 18.38 -10.14 7.90
C GLN A 192 19.79 -10.76 7.92
N LYS A 193 20.02 -11.76 8.77
CA LYS A 193 21.29 -12.48 8.86
C LYS A 193 21.65 -13.14 7.53
N GLU A 194 20.71 -13.84 6.92
CA GLU A 194 20.90 -14.54 5.65
C GLU A 194 21.14 -13.56 4.49
N SER A 195 20.39 -12.45 4.44
CA SER A 195 20.62 -11.38 3.45
C SER A 195 22.03 -10.79 3.57
N ALA A 196 22.51 -10.55 4.79
CA ALA A 196 23.86 -10.06 5.03
C ALA A 196 24.92 -11.10 4.63
N ALA A 197 24.72 -12.38 4.97
CA ALA A 197 25.63 -13.47 4.62
C ALA A 197 25.74 -13.65 3.11
N LEU A 198 24.63 -13.69 2.38
CA LEU A 198 24.61 -13.77 0.92
C LEU A 198 25.25 -12.54 0.27
N SER A 199 25.04 -11.35 0.83
CA SER A 199 25.68 -10.12 0.35
C SER A 199 27.20 -10.20 0.53
N SER A 200 27.69 -10.63 1.69
CA SER A 200 29.12 -10.82 1.95
C SER A 200 29.72 -11.82 0.98
N LEU A 201 29.08 -12.99 0.80
CA LEU A 201 29.55 -14.02 -0.13
C LEU A 201 29.72 -13.50 -1.55
N VAL A 202 28.76 -12.70 -2.05
CA VAL A 202 28.85 -12.13 -3.39
C VAL A 202 29.94 -11.07 -3.48
N GLN A 203 30.06 -10.20 -2.47
CA GLN A 203 31.14 -9.20 -2.40
C GLN A 203 32.53 -9.86 -2.35
N ASP A 204 32.71 -10.94 -1.59
CA ASP A 204 33.96 -11.69 -1.53
C ASP A 204 34.32 -12.28 -2.90
N ARG A 205 33.33 -12.82 -3.63
CA ARG A 205 33.54 -13.31 -4.99
C ARG A 205 33.89 -12.18 -5.97
N PHE A 206 33.26 -11.02 -5.83
CA PHE A 206 33.62 -9.83 -6.62
C PHE A 206 35.05 -9.37 -6.32
N ASN A 207 35.42 -9.30 -5.04
CA ASN A 207 36.77 -8.96 -4.61
C ASN A 207 37.79 -9.93 -5.18
N TYR A 208 37.54 -11.23 -5.09
CA TYR A 208 38.42 -12.24 -5.68
C TYR A 208 38.58 -12.06 -7.20
N LEU A 209 37.47 -11.85 -7.93
CA LEU A 209 37.51 -11.67 -9.38
C LEU A 209 38.22 -10.38 -9.81
N GLN A 210 38.04 -9.30 -9.04
CA GLN A 210 38.56 -7.98 -9.36
C GLN A 210 40.03 -7.81 -8.99
N ASN A 211 40.59 -8.69 -8.14
CA ASN A 211 41.96 -8.61 -7.63
C ASN A 211 42.76 -9.89 -7.97
N PRO A 212 43.09 -10.12 -9.25
CA PRO A 212 43.94 -11.24 -9.64
C PRO A 212 45.37 -11.07 -9.09
N ALA A 213 46.03 -12.18 -8.75
CA ALA A 213 47.41 -12.16 -8.24
C ALA A 213 48.41 -11.58 -9.26
N ASP A 214 48.18 -11.85 -10.55
CA ASP A 214 48.93 -11.25 -11.65
C ASP A 214 47.96 -10.56 -12.62
N CYS A 215 48.09 -9.24 -12.72
CA CYS A 215 47.25 -8.44 -13.60
C CYS A 215 47.55 -8.70 -15.08
N ASP A 216 48.80 -8.99 -15.45
CA ASP A 216 49.19 -9.07 -16.86
C ASP A 216 48.58 -10.30 -17.53
N SER A 217 48.64 -11.46 -16.87
CA SER A 217 48.04 -12.71 -17.36
C SER A 217 46.53 -12.83 -17.15
N ALA A 218 45.92 -11.99 -16.29
CA ALA A 218 44.48 -12.04 -16.03
C ALA A 218 43.65 -11.75 -17.29
N ARG A 219 42.55 -12.51 -17.46
CA ARG A 219 41.57 -12.24 -18.52
C ARG A 219 40.74 -11.02 -18.13
N LYS A 220 40.69 -10.04 -19.02
CA LYS A 220 40.04 -8.73 -18.76
C LYS A 220 38.81 -8.55 -19.61
N LEU A 221 37.85 -7.77 -19.11
CA LEU A 221 36.74 -7.21 -19.87
C LEU A 221 36.81 -5.69 -19.72
N VAL A 222 36.92 -4.97 -20.83
CA VAL A 222 37.03 -3.51 -20.82
C VAL A 222 35.63 -2.91 -21.00
N CYS A 223 35.23 -2.03 -20.08
CA CYS A 223 33.98 -1.27 -20.16
C CYS A 223 34.30 0.23 -20.27
N ASN A 224 33.64 0.94 -21.17
CA ASN A 224 33.83 2.38 -21.35
C ASN A 224 32.65 3.15 -20.75
N LEU A 225 32.94 4.07 -19.83
CA LEU A 225 31.93 4.81 -19.09
C LEU A 225 31.23 5.89 -19.95
N ASN A 226 31.87 6.35 -21.03
CA ASN A 226 31.43 7.50 -21.82
C ASN A 226 30.31 7.15 -22.82
N LYS A 227 29.24 6.52 -22.33
CA LYS A 227 28.01 6.37 -23.10
C LYS A 227 27.31 7.73 -23.16
N GLY A 228 26.73 8.07 -24.32
CA GLY A 228 26.04 9.35 -24.57
C GLY A 228 24.69 9.45 -23.86
N CYS A 229 24.67 9.41 -22.54
CA CYS A 229 23.47 9.50 -21.70
C CYS A 229 23.84 10.04 -20.30
N GLY A 230 22.83 10.33 -19.47
CA GLY A 230 23.05 10.81 -18.10
C GLY A 230 23.63 9.76 -17.16
N TYR A 231 24.00 10.20 -15.95
CA TYR A 231 24.66 9.41 -14.90
C TYR A 231 24.03 8.02 -14.67
N GLY A 232 22.71 7.95 -14.43
CA GLY A 232 22.05 6.67 -14.11
C GLY A 232 22.17 5.63 -15.24
N CYS A 233 22.12 6.08 -16.50
CA CYS A 233 22.31 5.21 -17.66
C CYS A 233 23.75 4.69 -17.75
N GLN A 234 24.74 5.52 -17.41
CA GLN A 234 26.15 5.13 -17.38
C GLN A 234 26.43 4.17 -16.22
N LEU A 235 25.87 4.41 -15.03
CA LEU A 235 26.01 3.50 -13.90
C LEU A 235 25.41 2.13 -14.20
N HIS A 236 24.20 2.06 -14.76
CA HIS A 236 23.61 0.80 -15.20
C HIS A 236 24.44 0.11 -16.28
N HIS A 237 25.11 0.87 -17.16
CA HIS A 237 26.04 0.29 -18.13
C HIS A 237 27.23 -0.39 -17.45
N VAL A 238 27.82 0.24 -16.42
CA VAL A 238 28.90 -0.37 -15.63
C VAL A 238 28.42 -1.62 -14.90
N VAL A 239 27.24 -1.56 -14.27
CA VAL A 239 26.65 -2.72 -13.60
C VAL A 239 26.43 -3.87 -14.58
N TYR A 240 25.92 -3.58 -15.79
CA TYR A 240 25.81 -4.57 -16.86
C TYR A 240 27.16 -5.16 -17.26
N CYS A 241 28.17 -4.33 -17.52
CA CYS A 241 29.53 -4.78 -17.82
C CYS A 241 30.07 -5.68 -16.70
N PHE A 242 29.80 -5.33 -15.43
CA PHE A 242 30.29 -6.09 -14.29
C PHE A 242 29.61 -7.45 -14.16
N MET A 243 28.30 -7.54 -14.39
CA MET A 243 27.58 -8.82 -14.42
C MET A 243 28.13 -9.75 -15.52
N VAL A 244 28.41 -9.21 -16.71
CA VAL A 244 29.02 -9.98 -17.81
C VAL A 244 30.45 -10.41 -17.46
N ALA A 245 31.25 -9.51 -16.87
CA ALA A 245 32.60 -9.80 -16.41
C ALA A 245 32.62 -10.94 -15.37
N TYR A 246 31.67 -10.90 -14.41
CA TYR A 246 31.45 -11.96 -13.43
C TYR A 246 31.08 -13.29 -14.07
N GLY A 247 30.07 -13.32 -14.94
CA GLY A 247 29.64 -14.55 -15.62
C GLY A 247 30.72 -15.16 -16.52
N THR A 248 31.58 -14.33 -17.12
CA THR A 248 32.68 -14.77 -17.99
C THR A 248 34.01 -14.98 -17.25
N LYS A 249 34.04 -14.79 -15.92
CA LYS A 249 35.25 -14.89 -15.08
C LYS A 249 36.41 -14.05 -15.64
N ARG A 250 36.11 -12.77 -15.93
CA ARG A 250 37.06 -11.75 -16.40
C ARG A 250 37.08 -10.58 -15.42
N THR A 251 38.25 -10.04 -15.13
CA THR A 251 38.38 -8.82 -14.33
C THR A 251 37.86 -7.63 -15.13
N LEU A 252 36.93 -6.87 -14.55
CA LEU A 252 36.39 -5.66 -15.16
C LEU A 252 37.44 -4.54 -15.10
N ILE A 253 37.75 -3.96 -16.26
CA ILE A 253 38.58 -2.77 -16.41
C ILE A 253 37.68 -1.62 -16.86
N LEU A 254 37.50 -0.63 -16.00
CA LEU A 254 36.67 0.53 -16.29
C LEU A 254 37.53 1.66 -16.90
N LYS A 255 37.22 2.04 -18.14
CA LYS A 255 37.77 3.22 -18.78
C LYS A 255 36.82 4.41 -18.55
N SER A 256 37.24 5.34 -17.70
CA SER A 256 36.46 6.52 -17.30
C SER A 256 37.10 7.86 -17.71
N LYS A 257 38.18 7.84 -18.49
CA LYS A 257 38.82 9.09 -18.95
C LYS A 257 37.85 9.90 -19.81
N GLY A 258 37.67 11.18 -19.48
CA GLY A 258 36.75 12.09 -20.20
C GLY A 258 35.28 11.92 -19.80
N TRP A 259 35.02 11.35 -18.62
CA TRP A 259 33.69 11.31 -18.05
C TRP A 259 33.16 12.73 -17.78
N ARG A 260 31.89 12.96 -18.11
CA ARG A 260 31.23 14.27 -18.11
C ARG A 260 30.44 14.49 -16.84
#